data_AF-A0A3A0EG71-F1
#
_entry.id   AF-A0A3A0EG71-F1
#
_cell.length_a   1.000
_cell.length_b   1.000
_cell.length_c   1.000
_cell.angle_alpha   90.00
_cell.angle_beta   90.00
_cell.angle_gamma   90.00
#
_symmetry.space_group_name_H-M   'P 1'
#
loop_
_entity.id
_entity.type
_entity.pdbx_description
1 polymer ?
#
loop_
_entity_poly.entity_id
_entity_poly.type
_entity_poly.pdbx_seq_one_letter_code
_entity_poly.pdbx_strand_id
1 'polypeptide(L)'
;MRRPRFDHLAEEISIRIGKLAPRHALWLRMRECGLDPDRLTRDDALAACEEIVPGVLREHGWSWSERDTRAVLRAVARHDPSVRSPAEWASGF
;
A
#
# COMPACT_ATOMS: atom_id res chain seq x y z
N MET A 1 13.04 10.58 5.38
CA MET A 1 12.76 9.35 6.16
C MET A 1 12.24 8.33 5.16
N ARG A 2 12.97 7.23 4.95
CA ARG A 2 12.61 6.21 3.96
C ARG A 2 11.21 5.68 4.28
N ARG A 3 10.22 5.94 3.41
CA ARG A 3 8.86 5.42 3.59
C ARG A 3 8.87 3.92 3.27
N PRO A 4 8.47 3.02 4.21
CA PRO A 4 8.28 1.62 3.91
C PRO A 4 7.26 1.44 2.78
N ARG A 5 7.41 0.42 1.93
CA ARG A 5 6.46 0.14 0.84
C ARG A 5 5.04 -0.08 1.35
N PHE A 6 4.90 -0.67 2.53
CA PHE A 6 3.60 -0.82 3.20
C PHE A 6 2.93 0.52 3.51
N ASP A 7 3.67 1.51 4.03
CA ASP A 7 3.15 2.86 4.27
C ASP A 7 2.63 3.50 2.99
N HIS A 8 3.41 3.39 1.90
CA HIS A 8 3.01 3.93 0.60
C HIS A 8 1.76 3.21 0.05
N LEU A 9 1.69 1.88 0.19
CA LEU A 9 0.52 1.10 -0.18
C LEU A 9 -0.73 1.55 0.59
N ALA A 10 -0.63 1.69 1.91
CA ALA A 10 -1.75 2.11 2.75
C ALA A 10 -2.22 3.55 2.44
N GLU A 11 -1.28 4.44 2.11
CA GLU A 11 -1.58 5.81 1.66
C GLU A 11 -2.31 5.80 0.31
N GLU A 12 -1.83 5.07 -0.68
CA GLU A 12 -2.47 4.96 -1.99
C GLU A 12 -3.88 4.38 -1.88
N ILE A 13 -4.07 3.34 -1.06
CA ILE A 13 -5.40 2.79 -0.77
C ILE A 13 -6.29 3.89 -0.19
N SER A 14 -5.80 4.64 0.80
CA SER A 14 -6.54 5.71 1.47
C SER A 14 -7.01 6.79 0.50
N ILE A 15 -6.13 7.20 -0.41
CA ILE A 15 -6.43 8.18 -1.46
C ILE A 15 -7.57 7.68 -2.36
N ARG A 16 -7.58 6.40 -2.73
CA ARG A 16 -8.58 5.82 -3.64
C ARG A 16 -9.94 5.65 -2.99
N ILE A 17 -9.98 5.18 -1.75
CA ILE A 17 -11.25 5.01 -1.02
C ILE A 17 -11.78 6.32 -0.43
N GLY A 18 -11.00 7.40 -0.48
CA GLY A 18 -11.33 8.70 0.12
C GLY A 18 -11.45 8.68 1.64
N LYS A 19 -10.81 7.70 2.30
CA LYS A 19 -10.88 7.42 3.74
C LYS A 19 -9.51 6.94 4.23
N LEU A 20 -9.28 6.98 5.53
CA LEU A 20 -8.09 6.36 6.11
C LEU A 20 -8.20 4.83 5.99
N ALA A 21 -7.29 4.22 5.24
CA ALA A 21 -7.21 2.77 5.12
C ALA A 21 -7.00 2.12 6.50
N PRO A 22 -7.54 0.92 6.75
CA PRO A 22 -7.45 0.29 8.05
C PRO A 22 -6.07 -0.36 8.18
N ARG A 23 -5.05 0.47 8.40
CA ARG A 23 -3.64 0.10 8.33
C ARG A 23 -3.31 -1.14 9.17
N HIS A 24 -3.78 -1.17 10.41
CA HIS A 24 -3.54 -2.32 11.28
C HIS A 24 -4.17 -3.62 10.75
N ALA A 25 -5.39 -3.54 10.19
CA ALA A 25 -6.06 -4.70 9.62
C ALA A 25 -5.36 -5.21 8.35
N LEU A 26 -4.91 -4.29 7.49
CA LEU A 26 -4.08 -4.63 6.32
C LEU A 26 -2.77 -5.29 6.74
N TRP A 27 -2.09 -4.71 7.73
CA TRP A 27 -0.82 -5.25 8.24
C TRP A 27 -0.99 -6.67 8.79
N LEU A 28 -2.02 -6.87 9.62
CA LEU A 28 -2.32 -8.17 10.22
C LEU A 28 -2.68 -9.20 9.15
N ARG A 29 -3.58 -8.87 8.21
CA ARG A 29 -4.00 -9.80 7.17
C ARG A 29 -2.85 -10.19 6.24
N MET A 30 -1.95 -9.26 5.92
CA MET A 30 -0.72 -9.56 5.18
C MET A 30 0.14 -10.59 5.91
N ARG A 31 0.33 -10.43 7.23
CA ARG A 31 1.06 -11.40 8.05
C ARG A 31 0.37 -12.76 8.12
N GLU A 32 -0.96 -12.78 8.23
CA GLU A 32 -1.76 -14.02 8.21
C GLU A 32 -1.65 -14.77 6.88
N CYS A 33 -1.51 -14.05 5.78
CA CYS A 33 -1.26 -14.61 4.45
C CYS A 33 0.22 -14.95 4.18
N GLY A 34 1.12 -14.81 5.16
CA GLY A 34 2.54 -15.14 5.03
C GLY A 34 3.40 -14.05 4.38
N LEU A 35 2.87 -12.85 4.14
CA LEU A 35 3.64 -11.71 3.66
C LEU A 35 4.28 -10.97 4.84
N ASP A 36 5.43 -10.34 4.58
CA ASP A 36 6.10 -9.48 5.54
C ASP A 36 5.94 -7.99 5.15
N PRO A 37 5.11 -7.21 5.87
CA PRO A 37 4.87 -5.81 5.53
C PRO A 37 6.10 -4.91 5.69
N ASP A 38 7.02 -5.24 6.59
CA ASP A 38 8.25 -4.48 6.83
C ASP A 38 9.28 -4.71 5.71
N ARG A 39 9.27 -5.90 5.10
CA ARG A 39 10.16 -6.28 3.99
C ARG A 39 9.42 -6.43 2.66
N LEU A 40 8.29 -5.74 2.53
CA LEU A 40 7.39 -5.92 1.39
C LEU A 40 8.10 -5.72 0.06
N THR A 41 8.15 -6.76 -0.76
CA THR A 41 8.66 -6.63 -2.11
C THR A 41 7.62 -5.98 -3.03
N ARG A 42 8.02 -5.64 -4.26
CA ARG A 42 7.06 -5.16 -5.25
C ARG A 42 6.03 -6.24 -5.56
N ASP A 43 6.48 -7.49 -5.70
CA ASP A 43 5.63 -8.63 -6.03
C ASP A 43 4.61 -8.91 -4.93
N ASP A 44 5.07 -8.93 -3.67
CA ASP A 44 4.19 -9.09 -2.50
C ASP A 44 3.12 -7.99 -2.43
N ALA A 45 3.48 -6.76 -2.77
CA ALA A 45 2.54 -5.64 -2.78
C ALA A 45 1.50 -5.76 -3.91
N LEU A 46 1.88 -6.34 -5.06
CA LEU A 46 0.95 -6.64 -6.15
C LEU A 46 -0.04 -7.73 -5.72
N ALA A 47 0.47 -8.85 -5.20
CA ALA A 47 -0.36 -9.95 -4.70
C ALA A 47 -1.32 -9.48 -3.60
N ALA A 48 -0.84 -8.67 -2.65
CA ALA A 48 -1.68 -8.12 -1.60
C ALA A 48 -2.80 -7.21 -2.13
N CYS A 49 -2.57 -6.44 -3.19
CA CYS A 49 -3.60 -5.59 -3.78
C CYS A 49 -4.72 -6.40 -4.45
N GLU A 50 -4.41 -7.57 -4.98
CA GLU A 50 -5.37 -8.44 -5.68
C GLU A 50 -6.13 -9.35 -4.70
N GLU A 51 -5.45 -9.88 -3.68
CA GLU A 51 -6.03 -10.92 -2.82
C GLU A 51 -6.42 -10.41 -1.42
N ILE A 52 -5.67 -9.46 -0.86
CA ILE A 52 -5.80 -9.07 0.55
C ILE A 52 -6.64 -7.80 0.71
N VAL A 53 -6.28 -6.75 -0.02
CA VAL A 53 -6.90 -5.43 0.07
C VAL A 53 -8.42 -5.48 -0.17
N PRO A 54 -8.95 -6.16 -1.21
CA PRO A 54 -10.39 -6.18 -1.44
C PRO A 54 -11.14 -6.86 -0.28
N GLY A 55 -10.57 -7.93 0.28
CA GLY A 55 -11.14 -8.65 1.43
C GLY A 55 -11.25 -7.76 2.66
N VAL A 56 -10.13 -7.12 3.04
CA VAL A 56 -10.08 -6.22 4.19
C VAL A 56 -11.04 -5.04 4.01
N LEU A 57 -11.04 -4.39 2.85
CA LEU A 57 -11.93 -3.25 2.60
C LEU A 57 -13.41 -3.64 2.66
N ARG A 58 -13.76 -4.83 2.14
CA ARG A 58 -15.13 -5.36 2.20
C ARG A 58 -15.58 -5.63 3.63
N GLU A 59 -14.71 -6.14 4.51
CA GLU A 59 -15.00 -6.33 5.94
C GLU A 59 -15.30 -5.00 6.65
N HIS A 60 -14.70 -3.90 6.17
CA HIS A 60 -14.98 -2.54 6.64
C HIS A 60 -16.16 -1.86 5.93
N GLY A 61 -16.87 -2.57 5.05
CA GLY A 61 -18.01 -2.05 4.29
C GLY A 61 -17.61 -1.05 3.20
N TRP A 62 -16.37 -1.13 2.71
CA TRP A 62 -15.85 -0.23 1.67
C TRP A 62 -15.76 -0.96 0.33
N SER A 63 -16.05 -0.22 -0.73
CA SER A 63 -15.94 -0.70 -2.10
C SER A 63 -14.51 -0.55 -2.61
N TRP A 64 -14.06 -1.56 -3.34
CA TRP A 64 -12.77 -1.58 -4.00
C TRP A 64 -12.97 -2.10 -5.42
N SER A 65 -12.73 -1.24 -6.41
CA SER A 65 -12.92 -1.63 -7.80
C SER A 65 -11.64 -2.19 -8.42
N GLU A 66 -11.80 -2.93 -9.51
CA GLU A 66 -10.66 -3.35 -10.32
C GLU A 66 -9.87 -2.15 -10.86
N ARG A 67 -10.55 -1.02 -11.10
CA ARG A 67 -9.90 0.24 -11.50
C ARG A 67 -8.99 0.78 -10.39
N ASP A 68 -9.43 0.72 -9.14
CA ASP A 68 -8.64 1.14 -7.98
C ASP A 68 -7.44 0.22 -7.78
N THR A 69 -7.65 -1.09 -7.93
CA THR A 69 -6.59 -2.10 -7.95
C THR A 69 -5.52 -1.72 -8.97
N ARG A 70 -5.88 -1.58 -10.25
CA ARG A 70 -4.93 -1.19 -11.33
C ARG A 70 -4.26 0.16 -11.07
N ALA A 71 -4.93 1.10 -10.41
CA ALA A 71 -4.35 2.41 -10.09
C ALA A 71 -3.28 2.30 -8.99
N VAL A 72 -3.56 1.57 -7.91
CA VAL A 72 -2.61 1.34 -6.81
C VAL A 72 -1.44 0.47 -7.28
N LEU A 73 -1.68 -0.58 -8.07
CA LEU A 73 -0.62 -1.39 -8.66
C LEU A 73 0.37 -0.52 -9.46
N ARG A 74 -0.13 0.44 -10.25
CA ARG A 74 0.73 1.37 -11.00
C ARG A 74 1.51 2.33 -10.11
N ALA A 75 0.92 2.79 -9.01
CA ALA A 75 1.61 3.68 -8.07
C ALA A 75 2.71 2.93 -7.32
N VAL A 76 2.40 1.76 -6.75
CA VAL A 76 3.34 0.89 -6.05
C VAL A 76 4.46 0.42 -6.97
N ALA A 77 4.16 0.07 -8.23
CA ALA A 77 5.16 -0.33 -9.21
C ALA A 77 6.17 0.79 -9.55
N ARG A 78 5.74 2.05 -9.49
CA ARG A 78 6.60 3.23 -9.73
C ARG A 78 7.32 3.70 -8.45
N HIS A 79 6.87 3.24 -7.29
CA HIS A 79 7.47 3.61 -6.03
C HIS A 79 8.78 2.86 -5.82
N ASP A 80 9.88 3.58 -6.01
CA ASP A 80 11.19 3.12 -5.62
C ASP A 80 11.55 3.70 -4.23
N PRO A 81 11.54 2.90 -3.15
CA PRO A 81 11.88 3.37 -1.81
C PRO A 81 13.38 3.63 -1.61
N SER A 82 14.21 3.45 -2.64
CA SER A 82 15.65 3.77 -2.63
C SER A 82 15.93 5.12 -3.29
N VAL A 83 14.96 5.67 -4.04
CA VAL A 83 15.03 7.01 -4.60
C VAL A 83 14.42 7.99 -3.59
N ARG A 84 15.24 8.92 -3.08
CA ARG A 84 14.74 10.02 -2.24
C ARG A 84 13.67 10.80 -2.99
N SER A 85 12.54 11.05 -2.33
CA SER A 85 11.52 11.93 -2.89
C SER A 85 12.06 13.37 -3.01
N PRO A 86 11.57 14.20 -3.94
CA PRO A 86 12.00 15.60 -4.07
C PRO A 86 11.87 16.41 -2.76
N ALA A 87 10.86 16.11 -1.94
CA ALA A 87 10.70 16.69 -0.60
C ALA A 87 11.85 16.30 0.36
N GLU A 88 12.46 15.13 0.18
CA GLU A 88 13.65 14.70 0.95
C GLU A 88 14.95 15.33 0.45
N TRP A 89 14.96 15.99 -0.71
CA TRP A 89 16.10 16.78 -1.17
C TRP A 89 16.12 18.14 -0.46
N ALA A 90 14.95 18.71 -0.17
CA ALA A 90 14.81 20.03 0.44
C ALA A 90 15.12 20.05 1.96
N SER A 91 15.03 18.92 2.67
CA SER A 91 15.31 18.83 4.11
C SER A 91 16.75 18.45 4.45
N GLY A 92 17.67 18.55 3.49
CA GLY A 92 19.10 18.34 3.70
C GLY A 92 19.90 19.64 3.61
N PHE A 93 19.61 20.60 4.50
CA PHE A 93 20.46 21.77 4.77
C PHE A 93 20.49 22.03 6.27
#